data_AF-A0A0G1YZ73-F1
#
_entry.id   AF-A0A0G1YZ73-F1
#
_cell.length_a   1.000
_cell.length_b   1.000
_cell.length_c   1.000
_cell.angle_alpha   90.00
_cell.angle_beta   90.00
_cell.angle_gamma   90.00
#
_symmetry.space_group_name_H-M   'P 1'
#
loop_
_entity.id
_entity.type
_entity.pdbx_description
1 polymer ?
#
loop_
_entity_poly.entity_id
_entity_poly.type
_entity_poly.pdbx_seq_one_letter_code
_entity_poly.pdbx_strand_id
1 'polypeptide(L)'
;MNESRDIFLVANLGSEVTRLLHARSEHNVERMRGAYERACGIVEELTITTNEGGRQESVVLRTVLDDLVSPNPLLSINQETLKSYFLPFAHLVLGVGR
;
A
#
# COMPACT_ATOMS: atom_id res chain seq x y z
N MET A 1 6.25 9.19 -16.72
CA MET A 1 5.66 9.51 -15.41
C MET A 1 4.57 10.54 -15.65
N ASN A 2 3.34 10.28 -15.19
CA ASN A 2 2.29 11.29 -15.17
C ASN A 2 2.09 11.65 -13.69
N GLU A 3 2.80 12.68 -13.25
CA GLU A 3 2.97 13.03 -11.84
C GLU A 3 1.62 13.19 -11.13
N SER A 4 0.62 13.79 -11.78
CA SER A 4 -0.73 13.92 -11.21
C SER A 4 -1.46 12.59 -11.04
N ARG A 5 -1.26 11.64 -11.96
CA ARG A 5 -1.83 10.28 -11.84
C ARG A 5 -1.15 9.52 -10.71
N ASP A 6 0.18 9.55 -10.64
CA ASP A 6 0.93 8.77 -9.66
C ASP A 6 0.66 9.30 -8.23
N ILE A 7 0.56 10.62 -8.05
CA ILE A 7 0.11 11.25 -6.78
C ILE A 7 -1.30 10.76 -6.40
N PHE A 8 -2.23 10.74 -7.36
CA PHE A 8 -3.59 10.28 -7.14
C PHE A 8 -3.64 8.80 -6.73
N LEU A 9 -2.85 7.94 -7.38
CA LEU A 9 -2.72 6.53 -7.04
C LEU A 9 -2.18 6.35 -5.62
N VAL A 10 -1.10 7.06 -5.25
CA VAL A 10 -0.52 6.97 -3.89
C VAL A 10 -1.53 7.43 -2.82
N ALA A 11 -2.28 8.51 -3.06
CA ALA A 11 -3.31 8.97 -2.13
C ALA A 11 -4.43 7.92 -1.93
N ASN A 12 -4.90 7.31 -3.03
CA ASN A 12 -5.90 6.25 -2.96
C ASN A 12 -5.38 5.00 -2.26
N LEU A 13 -4.11 4.64 -2.50
CA LEU A 13 -3.46 3.52 -1.84
C LEU A 13 -3.46 3.71 -0.32
N GLY A 14 -3.12 4.91 0.17
CA GLY A 14 -3.15 5.20 1.60
C GLY A 14 -4.56 5.06 2.20
N SER A 15 -5.58 5.45 1.44
CA SER A 15 -6.99 5.26 1.82
C SER A 15 -7.38 3.78 1.90
N GLU A 16 -7.01 2.97 0.89
CA GLU A 16 -7.32 1.53 0.87
C GLU A 16 -6.57 0.75 1.95
N VAL A 17 -5.29 1.08 2.21
CA VAL A 17 -4.53 0.50 3.32
C VAL A 17 -5.18 0.81 4.67
N THR A 18 -5.65 2.05 4.86
CA THR A 18 -6.37 2.43 6.08
C THR A 18 -7.69 1.66 6.21
N ARG A 19 -8.46 1.53 5.11
CA ARG A 19 -9.68 0.72 5.08
C ARG A 19 -9.41 -0.75 5.40
N LEU A 20 -8.33 -1.31 4.88
CA LEU A 20 -7.93 -2.70 5.11
C LEU A 20 -7.68 -2.95 6.61
N LEU A 21 -6.87 -2.09 7.25
CA LEU A 21 -6.58 -2.20 8.67
C LEU A 21 -7.84 -2.06 9.54
N HIS A 22 -8.70 -1.11 9.21
CA HIS A 22 -9.96 -0.91 9.92
C HIS A 22 -10.86 -2.15 9.81
N ALA A 23 -11.07 -2.65 8.58
CA ALA A 23 -11.86 -3.85 8.34
C ALA A 23 -11.29 -5.09 9.06
N ARG A 24 -9.96 -5.22 9.10
CA ARG A 24 -9.28 -6.28 9.86
C ARG A 24 -9.57 -6.18 11.35
N SER A 25 -9.51 -4.97 11.94
CA SER A 25 -9.84 -4.76 13.36
C SER A 25 -11.31 -5.05 13.70
N GLU A 26 -12.21 -4.91 12.72
CA GLU A 26 -13.63 -5.25 12.85
C GLU A 26 -13.95 -6.72 12.51
N HIS A 27 -12.95 -7.52 12.13
CA HIS A 27 -13.13 -8.87 11.56
C HIS A 27 -14.10 -8.91 10.37
N ASN A 28 -14.21 -7.81 9.62
CA ASN A 28 -15.10 -7.70 8.47
C ASN A 28 -14.42 -8.21 7.19
N VAL A 29 -14.55 -9.52 6.95
CA VAL A 29 -13.88 -10.25 5.86
C VAL A 29 -14.17 -9.66 4.48
N GLU A 30 -15.43 -9.29 4.21
CA GLU A 30 -15.84 -8.72 2.91
C GLU A 30 -15.18 -7.36 2.65
N ARG A 31 -15.19 -6.46 3.64
CA ARG A 31 -14.51 -5.16 3.51
C ARG A 31 -13.01 -5.32 3.42
N MET A 32 -12.44 -6.27 4.16
CA MET A 32 -11.01 -6.58 4.13
C MET A 32 -10.58 -7.03 2.73
N ARG A 33 -11.29 -8.00 2.14
CA ARG A 33 -11.02 -8.47 0.77
C ARG A 33 -11.09 -7.34 -0.24
N GLY A 34 -12.16 -6.56 -0.23
CA GLY A 34 -12.33 -5.47 -1.20
C GLY A 34 -11.26 -4.38 -1.07
N ALA A 35 -10.86 -4.02 0.15
CA ALA A 35 -9.78 -3.05 0.36
C ALA A 35 -8.41 -3.61 -0.09
N TYR A 36 -8.14 -4.89 0.21
CA TYR A 36 -6.94 -5.59 -0.24
C TYR A 36 -6.82 -5.63 -1.76
N GLU A 37 -7.88 -6.04 -2.47
CA GLU A 37 -7.88 -6.12 -3.94
C GLU A 37 -7.60 -4.77 -4.60
N ARG A 38 -8.24 -3.70 -4.11
CA ARG A 38 -8.00 -2.34 -4.62
C ARG A 38 -6.58 -1.84 -4.31
N ALA A 39 -6.10 -2.07 -3.09
CA ALA A 39 -4.72 -1.71 -2.73
C ALA A 39 -3.71 -2.44 -3.61
N CYS A 40 -3.90 -3.74 -3.85
CA CYS A 40 -3.05 -4.55 -4.72
C CYS A 40 -3.05 -4.04 -6.17
N GLY A 41 -4.22 -3.73 -6.73
CA GLY A 41 -4.31 -3.17 -8.08
C GLY A 41 -3.55 -1.85 -8.22
N ILE A 42 -3.64 -0.97 -7.22
CA ILE A 42 -2.88 0.29 -7.23
C ILE A 42 -1.37 0.05 -7.12
N VAL A 43 -0.94 -0.89 -6.26
CA VAL A 43 0.48 -1.25 -6.13
C VAL A 43 1.04 -1.80 -7.45
N GLU A 44 0.28 -2.64 -8.15
CA GLU A 44 0.65 -3.17 -9.46
C GLU A 44 0.79 -2.05 -10.50
N GLU A 45 -0.14 -1.09 -10.54
CA GLU A 45 -0.04 0.06 -11.42
C GLU A 45 1.21 0.90 -11.15
N LEU A 46 1.51 1.18 -9.87
CA LEU A 46 2.72 1.93 -9.48
C LEU A 46 4.00 1.16 -9.83
N THR A 47 4.04 -0.15 -9.62
CA THR A 47 5.20 -1.01 -9.94
C THR A 47 5.63 -0.90 -11.40
N ILE A 48 4.66 -0.68 -12.31
CA ILE A 48 4.89 -0.54 -13.75
C ILE A 48 5.46 0.84 -14.10
N THR A 49 5.01 1.90 -13.41
CA THR A 49 5.32 3.29 -13.79
C THR A 49 6.53 3.89 -13.08
N THR A 50 6.96 3.31 -11.96
CA THR A 50 8.03 3.87 -11.11
C THR A 50 9.43 3.50 -11.59
N ASN A 51 10.43 4.20 -11.06
CA ASN A 51 11.83 3.78 -11.17
C ASN A 51 12.11 2.49 -10.36
N GLU A 52 13.34 1.97 -10.45
CA GLU A 52 13.73 0.73 -9.76
C GLU A 52 13.56 0.80 -8.23
N GLY A 53 13.84 1.95 -7.61
CA GLY A 53 13.64 2.14 -6.17
C GLY A 53 12.16 2.07 -5.79
N GLY A 54 11.29 2.78 -6.51
CA GLY A 54 9.84 2.71 -6.31
C GLY A 54 9.27 1.31 -6.59
N ARG A 55 9.86 0.56 -7.51
CA ARG A 55 9.45 -0.81 -7.81
C ARG A 55 9.76 -1.75 -6.65
N GLN A 56 10.98 -1.69 -6.13
CA GLN A 56 11.39 -2.47 -4.96
C GLN A 56 10.50 -2.14 -3.75
N GLU A 57 10.22 -0.87 -3.55
CA GLU A 57 9.35 -0.40 -2.47
C GLU A 57 7.89 -0.89 -2.64
N SER A 58 7.38 -0.92 -3.87
CA SER A 58 6.06 -1.49 -4.18
C SER A 58 5.97 -2.99 -3.86
N VAL A 59 7.05 -3.76 -4.09
CA VAL A 59 7.12 -5.18 -3.72
C VAL A 59 7.11 -5.37 -2.20
N VAL A 60 7.80 -4.51 -1.45
CA VAL A 60 7.77 -4.52 0.03
C VAL A 60 6.36 -4.27 0.53
N LEU A 61 5.68 -3.24 0.02
CA LEU A 61 4.30 -2.96 0.40
C LEU A 61 3.37 -4.11 0.03
N ARG A 62 3.53 -4.74 -1.15
CA ARG A 62 2.73 -5.92 -1.53
C ARG A 62 2.90 -7.06 -0.52
N THR A 63 4.13 -7.34 -0.10
CA THR A 63 4.42 -8.36 0.91
C THR A 63 3.71 -8.07 2.24
N VAL A 64 3.69 -6.81 2.67
CA VAL A 64 2.95 -6.37 3.87
C VAL A 64 1.45 -6.57 3.70
N LEU A 65 0.89 -6.19 2.55
CA LEU A 65 -0.55 -6.37 2.27
C LEU A 65 -0.96 -7.84 2.29
N ASP A 66 -0.16 -8.71 1.69
CA ASP A 66 -0.41 -10.15 1.67
C ASP A 66 -0.34 -10.75 3.08
N ASP A 67 0.62 -10.32 3.91
CA ASP A 67 0.72 -10.75 5.30
C ASP A 67 -0.49 -10.28 6.14
N LEU A 68 -0.96 -9.04 5.94
CA LEU A 68 -2.11 -8.48 6.67
C LEU A 68 -3.40 -9.29 6.51
N VAL A 69 -3.59 -9.92 5.36
CA VAL A 69 -4.77 -10.76 5.06
C VAL A 69 -4.52 -12.26 5.26
N SER A 70 -3.29 -12.64 5.61
CA SER A 70 -2.95 -14.03 5.92
C SER A 70 -3.72 -14.51 7.15
N PRO A 71 -4.19 -15.78 7.16
CA PRO A 71 -4.73 -16.41 8.37
C PRO A 71 -3.72 -16.41 9.54
N ASN A 72 -2.42 -16.45 9.22
CA ASN A 72 -1.33 -16.44 10.19
C ASN A 72 -0.34 -15.32 9.81
N PRO A 73 -0.65 -14.06 10.17
CA PRO A 73 0.21 -12.92 9.88
C PRO A 73 1.51 -13.03 10.68
N LEU A 74 2.64 -12.86 10.00
CA LEU A 74 3.98 -12.88 10.60
C LEU A 74 4.41 -11.49 11.05
N LEU A 75 3.85 -10.44 10.44
CA LEU A 75 4.19 -9.07 10.75
C LEU A 75 3.17 -8.46 11.72
N SER A 76 3.67 -7.86 12.80
CA SER A 76 2.85 -7.07 13.72
C SER A 76 2.72 -5.62 13.23
N ILE A 77 2.04 -5.42 12.10
CA ILE A 77 1.82 -4.09 11.51
C ILE A 77 0.55 -3.47 12.06
N ASN A 78 0.67 -2.30 12.68
CA ASN A 78 -0.44 -1.48 13.13
C ASN A 78 -0.58 -0.21 12.25
N GLN A 79 -1.62 0.58 12.51
CA GLN A 79 -1.89 1.79 11.76
C GLN A 79 -0.79 2.85 11.89
N GLU A 80 -0.12 2.93 13.03
CA GLU A 80 0.97 3.89 13.27
C GLU A 80 2.22 3.52 12.45
N THR A 81 2.60 2.24 12.43
CA THR A 81 3.69 1.72 11.60
C THR A 81 3.45 1.99 10.12
N LEU A 82 2.22 1.76 9.63
CA LEU A 82 1.91 2.03 8.22
C LEU A 82 1.90 3.52 7.90
N LYS A 83 1.41 4.38 8.81
CA LYS A 83 1.46 5.84 8.63
C LYS A 83 2.90 6.36 8.55
N SER A 84 3.79 5.88 9.41
CA SER A 84 5.20 6.31 9.39
C SER A 84 5.96 5.78 8.16
N TYR A 85 5.55 4.63 7.63
CA TYR A 85 6.08 4.04 6.41
C TYR A 85 5.61 4.75 5.13
N PHE A 86 4.37 5.25 5.10
CA PHE A 86 3.73 5.71 3.86
C PHE A 86 4.39 6.94 3.23
N LEU A 87 4.96 7.84 4.03
CA LEU A 87 5.63 9.03 3.52
C LEU A 87 6.97 8.71 2.84
N PRO A 88 7.88 7.93 3.45
CA PRO A 88 9.06 7.38 2.74
C PRO A 88 8.70 6.63 1.46
N PHE A 89 7.67 5.78 1.50
CA PHE A 89 7.15 5.06 0.33
C PHE A 89 6.77 6.03 -0.79
N ALA A 90 5.96 7.05 -0.46
CA ALA A 90 5.48 8.03 -1.44
C ALA A 90 6.64 8.79 -2.12
N HIS A 91 7.68 9.18 -1.38
CA HIS A 91 8.85 9.84 -1.96
C HIS A 91 9.60 8.96 -2.96
N LEU A 92 9.79 7.67 -2.63
CA LEU A 92 10.47 6.72 -3.52
C LEU A 92 9.68 6.43 -4.79
N VAL A 93 8.36 6.25 -4.64
CA VAL A 93 7.44 5.94 -5.75
C VAL A 93 7.25 7.15 -6.66
N LEU A 94 7.05 8.34 -6.09
CA LEU A 94 6.86 9.57 -6.87
C LEU A 94 8.18 10.14 -7.42
N GLY A 95 9.33 9.64 -6.97
CA GLY A 95 10.64 10.15 -7.35
C GLY A 95 10.92 11.57 -6.82
N VAL A 96 10.18 12.01 -5.81
CA VAL A 96 10.32 13.33 -5.20
C VAL A 96 11.43 13.27 -4.16
N GLY A 97 12.55 13.98 -4.41
CA GLY A 97 13.70 14.03 -3.49
C GLY A 97 15.05 13.60 -4.08
N ARG A 98 15.23 13.63 -5.41
CA ARG A 98 16.54 13.59 -6.08
C ARG A 98 16.78 14.83 -6.90
#